data_AF-A0A966EWW8-F1
#
_entry.id   AF-A0A966EWW8-F1
#
_cell.length_a   1.000
_cell.length_b   1.000
_cell.length_c   1.000
_cell.angle_alpha   90.00
_cell.angle_beta   90.00
_cell.angle_gamma   90.00
#
_symmetry.space_group_name_H-M   'P 1'
#
loop_
_entity.id
_entity.type
_entity.pdbx_description
1 polymer ?
#
loop_
_entity_poly.entity_id
_entity_poly.type
_entity_poly.pdbx_seq_one_letter_code
_entity_poly.pdbx_strand_id
1 'polypeptide(L)'
;MWEELAGLTTKPWLKVRPEISIGLGWMLSSLYWGGMYTRHGSGMLGQTAMLAWSPETGTAIIILSNRRPTLWHWFTASLRL
;
A
#
# COMPACT_ATOMS: atom_id res chain seq x y z
N MET A 1 2.02 10.51 19.34
CA MET A 1 1.83 9.04 19.46
C MET A 1 2.06 8.41 18.07
N TRP A 2 2.36 7.10 17.96
CA TRP A 2 2.65 6.46 16.67
C TRP A 2 1.51 6.63 15.65
N GLU A 3 0.28 6.61 16.12
CA GLU A 3 -0.98 6.74 15.40
C GLU A 3 -1.12 8.10 14.71
N GLU A 4 -0.59 9.17 15.31
CA GLU A 4 -0.59 10.50 14.71
C GLU A 4 0.38 10.57 13.53
N LEU A 5 1.60 10.02 13.69
CA LEU A 5 2.58 9.95 12.62
C LEU A 5 2.06 9.11 11.46
N ALA A 6 1.51 7.94 11.79
CA ALA A 6 0.77 7.08 10.89
C ALA A 6 -0.28 7.86 10.08
N GLY A 7 -1.20 8.55 10.78
CA GLY A 7 -2.28 9.32 10.15
C GLY A 7 -1.79 10.46 9.25
N LEU A 8 -0.67 11.10 9.59
CA LEU A 8 -0.06 12.12 8.73
C LEU A 8 0.45 11.53 7.41
N THR A 9 1.04 10.33 7.45
CA THR A 9 1.59 9.68 6.26
C THR A 9 0.53 9.02 5.38
N THR A 10 -0.57 8.56 5.97
CA THR A 10 -1.67 7.87 5.27
C THR A 10 -2.87 8.75 4.94
N LYS A 11 -2.81 10.05 5.26
CA LYS A 11 -3.80 11.01 4.79
C LYS A 11 -3.80 11.07 3.25
N PRO A 12 -4.96 11.05 2.58
CA PRO A 12 -5.03 11.28 1.14
C PRO A 12 -4.59 12.70 0.79
N TRP A 13 -3.60 12.84 -0.10
CA TRP A 13 -3.12 14.12 -0.64
C TRP A 13 -3.53 14.30 -2.10
N LEU A 14 -3.50 13.23 -2.88
CA LEU A 14 -3.85 13.27 -4.31
C LEU A 14 -4.72 12.06 -4.67
N LYS A 15 -5.88 12.28 -5.28
CA LYS A 15 -6.70 11.20 -5.83
C LYS A 15 -6.24 10.88 -7.25
N VAL A 16 -5.94 9.61 -7.55
CA VAL A 16 -5.46 9.17 -8.87
C VAL A 16 -6.45 8.29 -9.61
N ARG A 17 -7.32 7.58 -8.89
CA ARG A 17 -8.46 6.79 -9.43
C ARG A 17 -9.63 6.84 -8.44
N PRO A 18 -10.85 6.39 -8.81
CA PRO A 18 -11.99 6.44 -7.90
C PRO A 18 -11.73 5.74 -6.55
N GLU A 19 -10.97 4.64 -6.57
CA GLU A 19 -10.62 3.80 -5.42
C GLU A 19 -9.18 3.97 -4.94
N ILE A 20 -8.37 4.81 -5.61
CA ILE A 20 -6.94 4.96 -5.31
C ILE A 20 -6.56 6.42 -5.10
N SER A 21 -5.94 6.69 -3.95
CA SER A 21 -5.31 7.97 -3.62
C SER A 21 -3.84 7.75 -3.28
N ILE A 22 -3.09 8.84 -3.20
CA ILE A 22 -1.68 8.90 -2.81
C ILE A 22 -1.59 9.75 -1.54
N GLY A 23 -0.90 9.23 -0.53
CA GLY A 23 -0.44 9.94 0.66
C GLY A 23 1.07 10.18 0.62
N LEU A 24 1.69 10.48 1.75
CA LEU A 24 3.14 10.72 1.82
C LEU A 24 3.92 9.41 1.74
N GLY A 25 4.35 9.04 0.53
CA GLY A 25 5.06 7.79 0.29
C GLY A 25 4.16 6.55 0.30
N TRP A 26 2.84 6.72 0.21
CA TRP A 26 1.88 5.62 0.23
C TRP A 26 0.87 5.72 -0.89
N MET A 27 0.51 4.57 -1.46
CA MET A 27 -0.75 4.41 -2.19
C MET A 27 -1.82 3.97 -1.20
N LEU A 28 -2.99 4.58 -1.27
CA LEU A 28 -4.12 4.38 -0.39
C LEU A 28 -5.28 3.81 -1.20
N SER A 29 -5.93 2.76 -0.72
CA SER A 29 -7.08 2.15 -1.38
C SER A 29 -8.05 1.59 -0.34
N SER A 30 -9.34 1.58 -0.65
CA SER A 30 -10.33 0.90 0.19
C SER A 30 -10.37 -0.59 -0.15
N LEU A 31 -10.37 -1.45 0.88
CA LEU A 31 -10.70 -2.86 0.73
C LEU A 31 -12.19 -3.07 1.02
N TYR A 32 -12.84 -3.93 0.24
CA TYR A 32 -14.27 -4.23 0.37
C TYR A 32 -14.69 -4.78 1.75
N TRP A 33 -13.73 -5.23 2.56
CA TRP A 33 -13.93 -6.04 3.76
C TRP A 33 -13.35 -5.45 5.04
N GLY A 34 -12.72 -4.26 5.03
CA GLY A 34 -12.05 -3.82 6.25
C GLY A 34 -11.42 -2.44 6.33
N GLY A 35 -11.77 -1.50 5.45
CA GLY A 35 -11.30 -0.10 5.59
C GLY A 35 -10.12 0.25 4.68
N MET A 36 -9.33 1.24 5.10
CA MET A 36 -8.24 1.79 4.31
C MET A 36 -7.04 0.86 4.36
N TYR A 37 -6.58 0.46 3.20
CA TYR A 37 -5.34 -0.24 3.02
C TYR A 37 -4.33 0.68 2.37
N THR A 38 -3.11 0.69 2.92
CA THR A 38 -2.04 1.54 2.46
C THR A 38 -0.83 0.70 2.10
N ARG A 39 -0.23 0.98 0.94
CA ARG A 39 0.88 0.20 0.40
C ARG A 39 1.97 1.05 -0.21
N HIS A 40 3.17 0.54 -0.15
CA HIS A 40 4.31 1.07 -0.88
C HIS A 40 5.16 -0.09 -1.39
N GLY A 41 5.71 0.05 -2.59
CA GLY A 41 6.55 -0.99 -3.18
C GLY A 41 7.72 -0.35 -3.90
N SER A 42 8.89 -0.99 -3.81
CA SER A 42 10.08 -0.57 -4.54
C SER A 42 10.92 -1.78 -4.92
N GLY A 43 11.77 -1.60 -5.92
CA GLY A 43 12.73 -2.60 -6.33
C GLY A 43 14.02 -1.98 -6.82
N MET A 44 15.14 -2.50 -6.35
CA MET A 44 16.48 -2.02 -6.68
C MET A 44 17.45 -3.20 -6.73
N LEU A 45 18.33 -3.24 -7.74
CA LEU A 45 19.42 -4.22 -7.87
C LEU A 45 18.97 -5.69 -7.71
N GLY A 46 17.86 -6.06 -8.34
CA GLY A 46 17.29 -7.42 -8.26
C GLY A 46 16.57 -7.74 -6.95
N GLN A 47 16.59 -6.83 -5.97
CA GLN A 47 15.78 -6.92 -4.77
C GLN A 47 14.47 -6.18 -4.96
N THR A 48 13.44 -6.69 -4.32
CA THR A 48 12.09 -6.13 -4.39
C THR A 48 11.44 -6.22 -3.03
N ALA A 49 10.87 -5.10 -2.59
CA ALA A 49 10.19 -4.95 -1.31
C ALA A 49 8.78 -4.40 -1.52
N MET A 50 7.82 -4.94 -0.79
CA MET A 50 6.46 -4.43 -0.73
C MET A 50 6.00 -4.37 0.72
N LEU A 51 5.44 -3.23 1.10
CA LEU A 51 4.80 -2.97 2.37
C LEU A 51 3.32 -2.67 2.17
N ALA A 52 2.56 -3.09 3.14
CA ALA A 52 1.12 -3.20 3.10
C ALA A 52 0.62 -3.10 4.55
N TRP A 53 -0.22 -2.14 4.89
CA TRP A 53 -0.79 -2.09 6.24
C TRP A 53 -2.16 -1.43 6.29
N SER A 54 -2.97 -1.87 7.26
CA SER A 54 -4.29 -1.32 7.58
C SER A 54 -4.29 -0.89 9.06
N PRO A 55 -4.40 0.42 9.33
CA PRO A 55 -4.53 0.94 10.69
C PRO A 55 -5.75 0.38 11.43
N GLU A 56 -6.86 0.15 10.73
CA GLU A 56 -8.14 -0.30 11.31
C GLU A 56 -8.06 -1.71 11.87
N THR A 57 -7.28 -2.58 11.21
CA THR A 57 -7.07 -3.96 11.63
C THR A 57 -5.79 -4.14 12.43
N GLY A 58 -4.98 -3.09 12.58
CA GLY A 58 -3.65 -3.17 13.20
C GLY A 58 -2.70 -4.14 12.48
N THR A 59 -2.98 -4.47 11.21
CA THR A 59 -2.27 -5.52 10.48
C THR A 59 -1.30 -4.93 9.47
N ALA A 60 -0.09 -5.48 9.41
CA ALA A 60 0.93 -5.15 8.42
C ALA A 60 1.50 -6.42 7.78
N ILE A 61 1.78 -6.33 6.48
CA ILE A 61 2.38 -7.39 5.67
C ILE A 61 3.61 -6.80 4.97
N ILE A 62 4.71 -7.55 5.00
CA ILE A 62 5.95 -7.20 4.30
C ILE A 62 6.33 -8.38 3.41
N ILE A 63 6.59 -8.11 2.14
CA ILE A 63 7.08 -9.09 1.18
C ILE A 63 8.44 -8.62 0.68
N LEU A 64 9.45 -9.47 0.86
CA LEU A 64 10.81 -9.26 0.34
C LEU A 64 11.14 -10.39 -0.64
N SER A 65 11.71 -10.04 -1.79
CA SER A 65 12.09 -11.02 -2.80
C SER A 65 13.32 -10.57 -3.56
N ASN A 66 14.23 -11.51 -3.84
CA ASN A 66 15.39 -11.35 -4.72
C ASN A 66 15.03 -11.58 -6.21
N ARG A 67 13.74 -11.60 -6.54
CA ARG A 67 13.20 -11.68 -7.89
C ARG A 67 12.09 -10.65 -8.01
N ARG A 68 11.86 -10.14 -9.23
CA ARG A 68 10.63 -9.41 -9.54
C ARG A 68 9.50 -10.42 -9.74
N PRO A 69 8.53 -10.53 -8.82
CA PRO A 69 7.49 -11.54 -8.96
C PRO A 69 6.48 -11.07 -10.01
N THR A 70 6.17 -11.94 -10.96
CA THR A 70 5.36 -11.64 -12.16
C THR A 70 3.93 -11.18 -11.85
N LEU A 71 3.40 -11.51 -10.66
CA LEU A 71 2.04 -11.20 -10.24
C LEU A 71 1.91 -9.91 -9.41
N TRP A 72 2.97 -9.10 -9.31
CA TRP A 72 2.96 -7.86 -8.50
C TRP A 72 2.00 -6.77 -8.98
N HIS A 73 1.60 -6.81 -10.24
CA HIS A 73 0.58 -5.91 -10.77
C HIS A 73 -0.74 -6.05 -10.03
N TRP A 74 -1.12 -7.25 -9.57
CA TRP A 74 -2.38 -7.47 -8.84
C TRP A 74 -2.37 -6.87 -7.43
N PHE A 75 -1.19 -6.74 -6.82
CA PHE A 75 -1.03 -6.15 -5.49
C PHE A 75 -0.87 -4.63 -5.52
N THR A 76 -0.43 -4.04 -6.63
CA THR A 76 -0.13 -2.58 -6.75
C THR A 76 -0.98 -1.83 -7.76
N ALA A 77 -1.61 -2.53 -8.71
CA ALA A 77 -2.48 -1.98 -9.74
C ALA A 77 -3.80 -2.75 -9.79
N SER A 78 -4.88 -2.06 -9.42
CA SER A 78 -6.28 -2.44 -9.71
C SER A 78 -6.79 -3.78 -9.15
N LEU A 79 -7.66 -3.67 -8.14
CA LEU A 79 -8.89 -4.46 -8.11
C LEU A 79 -9.61 -4.27 -9.45
N ARG A 80 -9.64 -5.34 -10.25
CA ARG A 80 -10.73 -5.65 -11.19
C ARG A 80 -10.99 -7.15 -11.08
N LEU A 81 -11.84 -7.50 -10.13
CA LEU A 81 -12.79 -8.60 -10.23
C LEU A 81 -14.13 -8.04 -9.78
#